data_AF-A0A377E654-F1
#
_entry.id   AF-A0A377E654-F1
#
_cell.length_a   1.000
_cell.length_b   1.000
_cell.length_c   1.000
_cell.angle_alpha   90.00
_cell.angle_beta   90.00
_cell.angle_gamma   90.00
#
_symmetry.space_group_name_H-M   'P 1'
#
loop_
_entity.id
_entity.type
_entity.pdbx_description
1 polymer ?
#
loop_
_entity_poly.entity_id
_entity_poly.type
_entity_poly.pdbx_seq_one_letter_code
_entity_poly.pdbx_strand_id
1 'polypeptide(L)'
;MQCALYDAGRCRSCQWITQPIPEQLSAKTADLKNLLADFPVEEWCAPVSGPEQGFRNKAKMVVSGSVEKPLLGMLHRDGTPEDLCDCPLYPASFAPVFAALKPFIARAGLTPYNVARKRGELKYILLTESQSDGGMMLRFVLRSETKLAQLRKALPWLQEQLPQLKVITVNIQPVHMAIMEGETEIYLTEQQALAERF
;
A
#
# COMPACT_ATOMS: atom_id res chain seq x y z
N MET A 1 -13.72 4.32 -14.85
CA MET A 1 -12.24 4.43 -14.73
C MET A 1 -11.56 3.47 -15.70
N GLN A 2 -10.51 3.91 -16.42
CA GLN A 2 -9.65 3.01 -17.21
C GLN A 2 -8.50 2.48 -16.35
N CYS A 3 -8.21 1.18 -16.39
CA CYS A 3 -7.11 0.59 -15.63
C CYS A 3 -6.39 -0.48 -16.46
N ALA A 4 -5.20 -0.15 -16.95
CA ALA A 4 -4.41 -1.04 -17.80
C ALA A 4 -4.12 -2.42 -17.16
N LEU A 5 -3.93 -2.47 -15.84
CA LEU A 5 -3.73 -3.73 -15.10
C LEU A 5 -4.99 -4.61 -15.12
N TYR A 6 -6.16 -4.00 -15.03
CA TYR A 6 -7.42 -4.73 -15.14
C TYR A 6 -7.66 -5.18 -16.59
N ASP A 7 -7.48 -4.29 -17.56
CA ASP A 7 -7.66 -4.62 -18.97
C ASP A 7 -6.75 -5.77 -19.42
N ALA A 8 -5.51 -5.79 -18.92
CA ALA A 8 -4.52 -6.82 -19.23
C ALA A 8 -4.70 -8.14 -18.44
N GLY A 9 -5.72 -8.30 -17.61
CA GLY A 9 -5.89 -9.54 -16.82
C GLY A 9 -5.01 -9.67 -15.59
N ARG A 10 -4.14 -8.69 -15.35
CA ARG A 10 -3.09 -8.72 -14.33
C ARG A 10 -3.58 -8.41 -12.92
N CYS A 11 -4.66 -7.63 -12.78
CA CYS A 11 -5.26 -7.35 -11.47
C CYS A 11 -6.79 -7.45 -11.52
N ARG A 12 -7.38 -8.04 -10.49
CA ARG A 12 -8.84 -8.23 -10.36
C ARG A 12 -9.39 -7.73 -9.02
N SER A 13 -8.63 -6.92 -8.30
CA SER A 13 -9.02 -6.39 -6.98
C SER A 13 -10.24 -5.46 -7.04
N CYS A 14 -10.46 -4.76 -8.16
CA CYS A 14 -11.60 -3.87 -8.36
C CYS A 14 -12.75 -4.60 -9.08
N GLN A 15 -13.53 -5.39 -8.33
CA GLN A 15 -14.56 -6.30 -8.90
C GLN A 15 -15.56 -5.59 -9.83
N TRP A 16 -15.94 -4.34 -9.53
CA TRP A 16 -16.99 -3.60 -10.24
C TRP A 16 -16.46 -2.49 -11.16
N ILE A 17 -15.17 -2.51 -11.48
CA ILE A 17 -14.54 -1.43 -12.27
C ILE A 17 -15.22 -1.16 -13.63
N THR A 18 -15.86 -2.18 -14.22
CA THR A 18 -16.58 -2.07 -15.50
C THR A 18 -18.02 -1.58 -15.35
N GLN A 19 -18.53 -1.45 -14.13
CA GLN A 19 -19.89 -0.97 -13.86
C GLN A 19 -19.87 0.55 -13.62
N PRO A 20 -20.77 1.32 -14.24
CA PRO A 20 -20.97 2.73 -13.90
C PRO A 20 -21.29 2.93 -12.42
N ILE A 21 -20.77 4.01 -11.81
CA ILE A 21 -20.99 4.30 -10.38
C ILE A 21 -22.48 4.28 -9.99
N PRO A 22 -23.43 4.86 -10.74
CA PRO A 22 -24.84 4.80 -10.36
C PRO A 22 -25.40 3.37 -10.22
N GLU A 23 -24.97 2.45 -11.08
CA GLU A 23 -25.36 1.04 -11.01
C GLU A 23 -24.76 0.36 -9.78
N GLN A 24 -23.49 0.66 -9.48
CA GLN A 24 -22.83 0.17 -8.27
C GLN A 24 -23.56 0.64 -7.01
N LEU A 25 -23.94 1.92 -6.93
CA LEU A 25 -24.65 2.48 -5.78
C LEU A 25 -26.04 1.87 -5.63
N SER A 26 -26.76 1.69 -6.74
CA SER A 26 -28.07 1.03 -6.76
C SER A 26 -27.98 -0.41 -6.25
N ALA A 27 -27.02 -1.19 -6.76
CA ALA A 27 -26.78 -2.56 -6.34
C ALA A 27 -26.42 -2.67 -4.85
N LYS A 28 -25.51 -1.82 -4.35
CA LYS A 28 -25.16 -1.76 -2.91
C LYS A 28 -26.35 -1.39 -2.04
N THR A 29 -27.18 -0.45 -2.49
CA THR A 29 -28.38 -0.02 -1.76
C THR A 29 -29.41 -1.15 -1.68
N ALA A 30 -29.61 -1.89 -2.78
CA ALA A 30 -30.50 -3.04 -2.81
C ALA A 30 -30.00 -4.16 -1.88
N ASP A 31 -28.70 -4.46 -1.93
CA ASP A 31 -28.06 -5.46 -1.06
C ASP A 31 -28.20 -5.09 0.44
N LEU A 32 -27.91 -3.83 0.79
CA LEU A 32 -28.09 -3.32 2.15
C LEU A 32 -29.53 -3.47 2.65
N LYS A 33 -30.53 -3.13 1.81
CA LYS A 33 -31.95 -3.30 2.15
C LYS A 33 -32.32 -4.76 2.39
N ASN A 34 -31.77 -5.67 1.59
CA ASN A 34 -31.99 -7.10 1.78
C ASN A 34 -31.35 -7.61 3.08
N LEU A 35 -30.12 -7.19 3.39
CA LEU A 35 -29.42 -7.56 4.62
C LEU A 35 -30.12 -7.08 5.89
N LEU A 36 -30.86 -5.96 5.80
CA LEU A 36 -31.57 -5.35 6.92
C LEU A 36 -33.09 -5.61 6.90
N ALA A 37 -33.58 -6.53 6.06
CA ALA A 37 -35.01 -6.75 5.86
C ALA A 37 -35.78 -7.08 7.16
N ASP A 38 -35.12 -7.74 8.12
CA ASP A 38 -35.72 -8.15 9.40
C ASP A 38 -35.58 -7.08 10.51
N PHE A 39 -34.96 -5.93 10.22
CA PHE A 39 -34.73 -4.86 11.19
C PHE A 39 -35.58 -3.62 10.86
N PRO A 40 -36.12 -2.92 11.87
CA PRO A 40 -36.78 -1.65 11.64
C PRO A 40 -35.73 -0.59 11.24
N VAL A 41 -35.84 -0.08 10.01
CA VAL A 41 -35.02 1.04 9.53
C VAL A 41 -35.90 2.27 9.42
N GLU A 42 -35.59 3.30 10.20
CA GLU A 42 -36.36 4.55 10.27
C GLU A 42 -36.23 5.37 8.97
N GLU A 43 -35.02 5.48 8.43
CA GLU A 43 -34.73 6.27 7.23
C GLU A 43 -33.69 5.58 6.34
N TRP A 44 -33.92 5.63 5.02
CA TRP A 44 -32.94 5.26 4.00
C TRP A 44 -32.35 6.51 3.37
N CYS A 45 -31.14 6.91 3.79
CA CYS A 45 -30.44 8.04 3.19
C CYS A 45 -29.96 7.73 1.75
N ALA A 46 -29.76 8.78 0.96
CA ALA A 46 -29.13 8.66 -0.35
C ALA A 46 -27.66 8.21 -0.22
N PRO A 47 -27.16 7.32 -1.09
CA PRO A 47 -25.77 6.89 -1.04
C PRO A 47 -24.82 8.04 -1.40
N VAL A 48 -23.71 8.12 -0.68
CA VAL A 48 -22.62 9.08 -0.95
C VAL A 48 -21.52 8.39 -1.76
N SER A 49 -21.01 9.05 -2.79
CA SER A 49 -19.92 8.56 -3.64
C SER A 49 -18.74 9.53 -3.67
N GLY A 50 -17.53 8.96 -3.70
CA GLY A 50 -16.29 9.70 -3.93
C GLY A 50 -15.82 9.65 -5.38
N PRO A 51 -14.62 10.20 -5.67
CA PRO A 51 -14.02 10.10 -7.00
C PRO A 51 -13.70 8.66 -7.38
N GLU A 52 -13.63 8.36 -8.68
CA GLU A 52 -13.32 7.01 -9.17
C GLU A 52 -11.83 6.65 -9.10
N GLN A 53 -10.95 7.65 -8.94
CA GLN A 53 -9.49 7.53 -9.04
C GLN A 53 -8.83 8.33 -7.92
N GLY A 54 -7.58 7.99 -7.60
CA GLY A 54 -6.74 8.76 -6.68
C GLY A 54 -7.24 8.83 -5.22
N PHE A 55 -8.28 8.09 -4.85
CA PHE A 55 -8.87 8.17 -3.51
C PHE A 55 -8.12 7.33 -2.45
N ARG A 56 -7.18 6.47 -2.88
CA ARG A 56 -6.49 5.54 -1.98
C ARG A 56 -5.19 6.15 -1.47
N ASN A 57 -5.27 6.91 -0.39
CA ASN A 57 -4.09 7.51 0.26
C ASN A 57 -3.18 6.53 1.02
N LYS A 58 -3.45 5.21 0.94
CA LYS A 58 -2.65 4.16 1.59
C LYS A 58 -2.31 3.02 0.63
N ALA A 59 -1.03 2.85 0.35
CA ALA A 59 -0.49 1.68 -0.35
C ALA A 59 0.09 0.68 0.65
N LYS A 60 -0.29 -0.59 0.48
CA LYS A 60 0.22 -1.72 1.27
C LYS A 60 0.78 -2.73 0.27
N MET A 61 2.08 -2.60 -0.02
CA MET A 61 2.73 -3.28 -1.12
C MET A 61 3.52 -4.46 -0.59
N VAL A 62 3.19 -5.68 -1.03
CA VAL A 62 4.10 -6.81 -0.91
C VAL A 62 5.34 -6.49 -1.73
N VAL A 63 6.52 -6.71 -1.15
CA VAL A 63 7.79 -6.58 -1.87
C VAL A 63 8.23 -7.94 -2.37
N SER A 64 8.37 -8.08 -3.68
CA SER A 64 8.74 -9.31 -4.36
C SER A 64 9.75 -9.03 -5.48
N GLY A 65 10.06 -10.03 -6.31
CA GLY A 65 11.12 -9.92 -7.33
C GLY A 65 12.52 -10.07 -6.72
N SER A 66 13.49 -9.33 -7.25
CA SER A 66 14.88 -9.31 -6.75
C SER A 66 15.24 -7.95 -6.15
N VAL A 67 16.41 -7.85 -5.53
CA VAL A 67 16.93 -6.59 -4.99
C VAL A 67 17.10 -5.53 -6.08
N GLU A 68 17.53 -5.95 -7.27
CA GLU A 68 17.80 -5.10 -8.43
C GLU A 68 16.54 -4.79 -9.25
N LYS A 69 15.54 -5.67 -9.17
CA LYS A 69 14.24 -5.52 -9.86
C LYS A 69 13.09 -5.83 -8.89
N PRO A 70 12.88 -4.99 -7.87
CA PRO A 70 11.81 -5.22 -6.91
C PRO A 70 10.46 -4.88 -7.55
N LEU A 71 9.48 -5.73 -7.27
CA LEU A 71 8.08 -5.49 -7.61
C LEU A 71 7.35 -5.06 -6.34
N LEU A 72 6.60 -3.97 -6.42
CA LEU A 72 5.81 -3.44 -5.32
C LEU A 72 4.34 -3.62 -5.67
N GLY A 73 3.63 -4.49 -4.95
CA GLY A 73 2.23 -4.73 -5.25
C GLY A 73 1.63 -5.88 -4.48
N MET A 74 1.20 -6.92 -5.18
CA MET A 74 0.51 -8.07 -4.60
C MET A 74 1.09 -9.39 -5.07
N LEU A 75 0.69 -10.46 -4.40
CA LEU A 75 0.84 -11.81 -4.89
C LEU A 75 -0.53 -12.33 -5.33
N HIS A 76 -0.57 -12.98 -6.48
CA HIS A 76 -1.71 -13.82 -6.87
C HIS A 76 -1.80 -15.06 -5.96
N ARG A 77 -2.93 -15.78 -6.03
CA ARG A 77 -3.16 -16.99 -5.21
C ARG A 77 -2.13 -18.10 -5.48
N ASP A 78 -1.57 -18.13 -6.70
CA ASP A 78 -0.51 -19.04 -7.11
C ASP A 78 0.90 -18.58 -6.67
N GLY A 79 1.00 -17.41 -6.04
CA GLY A 79 2.27 -16.80 -5.60
C GLY A 79 2.96 -15.96 -6.66
N THR A 80 2.40 -15.81 -7.85
CA THR A 80 2.95 -14.94 -8.90
C THR A 80 2.88 -13.48 -8.44
N PRO A 81 3.99 -12.71 -8.51
CA PRO A 81 3.97 -11.31 -8.11
C PRO A 81 3.39 -10.42 -9.21
N GLU A 82 2.70 -9.36 -8.79
CA GLU A 82 2.20 -8.32 -9.69
C GLU A 82 2.57 -6.93 -9.14
N ASP A 83 3.06 -6.07 -10.02
CA ASP A 83 3.44 -4.71 -9.71
C ASP A 83 2.22 -3.80 -9.83
N LEU A 84 1.94 -3.06 -8.75
CA LEU A 84 0.77 -2.20 -8.66
C LEU A 84 1.15 -0.71 -8.56
N CYS A 85 2.39 -0.33 -8.91
CA CYS A 85 2.82 1.07 -8.86
C CYS A 85 1.99 1.99 -9.75
N ASP A 86 1.44 1.47 -10.85
CA ASP A 86 0.58 2.21 -11.81
C ASP A 86 -0.92 2.04 -11.50
N CYS A 87 -1.29 1.62 -10.28
CA CYS A 87 -2.69 1.49 -9.91
C CYS A 87 -3.38 2.87 -9.86
N PRO A 88 -4.47 3.10 -10.64
CA PRO A 88 -5.12 4.42 -10.74
C PRO A 88 -5.89 4.82 -9.48
N LEU A 89 -5.97 3.93 -8.49
CA LEU A 89 -6.54 4.25 -7.19
C LEU A 89 -5.60 5.11 -6.34
N TYR A 90 -4.29 5.01 -6.56
CA TYR A 90 -3.31 5.80 -5.83
C TYR A 90 -3.26 7.25 -6.35
N PRO A 91 -3.12 8.25 -5.46
CA PRO A 91 -2.85 9.63 -5.86
C PRO A 91 -1.60 9.72 -6.76
N ALA A 92 -1.57 10.73 -7.64
CA ALA A 92 -0.44 10.94 -8.56
C ALA A 92 0.91 11.13 -7.84
N SER A 93 0.88 11.60 -6.59
CA SER A 93 2.05 11.77 -5.72
C SER A 93 2.76 10.45 -5.37
N PHE A 94 2.09 9.30 -5.49
CA PHE A 94 2.68 7.98 -5.19
C PHE A 94 3.66 7.51 -6.26
N ALA A 95 3.41 7.82 -7.53
CA ALA A 95 4.24 7.38 -8.66
C ALA A 95 5.73 7.76 -8.49
N PRO A 96 6.10 9.02 -8.21
CA PRO A 96 7.51 9.37 -8.00
C PRO A 96 8.11 8.70 -6.75
N VAL A 97 7.31 8.48 -5.70
CA VAL A 97 7.77 7.78 -4.50
C VAL A 97 8.11 6.33 -4.81
N PHE A 98 7.24 5.62 -5.53
CA PHE A 98 7.52 4.26 -5.97
C PHE A 98 8.74 4.17 -6.88
N ALA A 99 8.88 5.12 -7.81
CA ALA A 99 10.02 5.19 -8.71
C ALA A 99 11.35 5.36 -7.95
N ALA A 100 11.38 6.14 -6.87
CA ALA A 100 12.55 6.32 -6.01
C ALA A 100 12.79 5.15 -5.05
N LEU A 101 11.73 4.47 -4.58
CA LEU A 101 11.84 3.33 -3.68
C LEU A 101 12.47 2.10 -4.33
N LYS A 102 12.17 1.82 -5.60
CA LYS A 102 12.75 0.67 -6.32
C LYS A 102 14.30 0.67 -6.32
N PRO A 103 15.00 1.75 -6.76
CA PRO A 103 16.46 1.81 -6.66
C PRO A 103 16.95 1.95 -5.20
N PHE A 104 16.15 2.52 -4.30
CA PHE A 104 16.51 2.59 -2.89
C PHE A 104 16.63 1.21 -2.24
N ILE A 105 15.73 0.28 -2.56
CA ILE A 105 15.77 -1.11 -2.08
C ILE A 105 17.13 -1.75 -2.40
N ALA A 106 17.65 -1.54 -3.61
CA ALA A 106 18.98 -2.00 -4.00
C ALA A 106 20.09 -1.30 -3.21
N ARG A 107 20.04 0.04 -3.11
CA ARG A 107 21.02 0.84 -2.35
C ARG A 107 21.11 0.41 -0.88
N ALA A 108 19.96 0.13 -0.25
CA ALA A 108 19.86 -0.30 1.13
C ALA A 108 20.04 -1.82 1.31
N GLY A 109 20.27 -2.58 0.22
CA GLY A 109 20.47 -4.03 0.24
C GLY A 109 19.32 -4.80 0.89
N LEU A 110 18.09 -4.32 0.71
CA LEU A 110 16.88 -4.88 1.28
C LEU A 110 16.37 -6.02 0.40
N THR A 111 16.68 -7.26 0.78
CA THR A 111 16.28 -8.45 0.01
C THR A 111 14.77 -8.68 0.13
N PRO A 112 14.00 -8.73 -0.98
CA PRO A 112 12.59 -9.09 -0.93
C PRO A 112 12.37 -10.44 -0.23
N TYR A 113 11.36 -10.51 0.64
CA TYR A 113 11.05 -11.71 1.40
C TYR A 113 10.25 -12.70 0.54
N ASN A 114 10.82 -13.88 0.31
CA ASN A 114 10.14 -15.00 -0.31
C ASN A 114 9.40 -15.83 0.76
N VAL A 115 8.08 -15.80 0.72
CA VAL A 115 7.20 -16.51 1.66
C VAL A 115 7.45 -18.02 1.62
N ALA A 116 7.43 -18.65 0.45
CA ALA A 116 7.59 -20.10 0.31
C ALA A 116 8.93 -20.61 0.85
N ARG A 117 10.02 -19.87 0.62
CA ARG A 117 11.38 -20.24 1.05
C ARG A 117 11.75 -19.71 2.44
N LYS A 118 10.92 -18.86 3.04
CA LYS A 118 11.18 -18.15 4.31
C LYS A 118 12.54 -17.44 4.33
N ARG A 119 12.90 -16.78 3.22
CA ARG A 119 14.20 -16.11 3.00
C ARG A 119 14.01 -14.69 2.53
N GLY A 120 15.01 -13.83 2.77
CA GLY A 120 14.94 -12.39 2.52
C GLY A 120 14.53 -11.63 3.77
N GLU A 121 14.46 -10.31 3.67
CA GLU A 121 14.26 -9.40 4.80
C GLU A 121 13.06 -8.47 4.61
N LEU A 122 12.92 -7.81 3.45
CA LEU A 122 11.86 -6.82 3.21
C LEU A 122 10.57 -7.50 2.76
N LYS A 123 9.54 -7.49 3.62
CA LYS A 123 8.24 -8.10 3.39
C LYS A 123 7.26 -7.16 2.70
N TYR A 124 7.13 -5.96 3.26
CA TYR A 124 6.18 -4.96 2.77
C TYR A 124 6.78 -3.56 2.77
N ILE A 125 6.27 -2.73 1.88
CA ILE A 125 6.34 -1.27 1.96
C ILE A 125 4.93 -0.76 2.21
N LEU A 126 4.77 -0.03 3.32
CA LEU A 126 3.52 0.65 3.63
C LEU A 126 3.74 2.14 3.43
N LEU A 127 2.93 2.76 2.59
CA LEU A 127 2.99 4.19 2.30
C LEU A 127 1.64 4.80 2.59
N THR A 128 1.63 5.86 3.38
CA THR A 128 0.43 6.67 3.66
C THR A 128 0.71 8.11 3.31
N GLU A 129 -0.21 8.76 2.62
CA GLU A 129 -0.20 10.21 2.38
C GLU A 129 -1.27 10.89 3.22
N SER A 130 -0.87 12.00 3.84
CA SER A 130 -1.77 12.92 4.53
C SER A 130 -2.49 13.81 3.53
N GLN A 131 -3.81 13.88 3.61
CA GLN A 131 -4.59 14.83 2.81
C GLN A 131 -4.45 16.27 3.31
N SER A 132 -3.98 16.45 4.55
CA SER A 132 -3.83 17.78 5.15
C SER A 132 -2.73 18.63 4.52
N ASP A 133 -1.61 18.02 4.12
CA ASP A 133 -0.43 18.74 3.62
C ASP A 133 0.43 17.96 2.62
N GLY A 134 -0.02 16.79 2.15
CA GLY A 134 0.72 15.93 1.21
C GLY A 134 1.95 15.24 1.82
N GLY A 135 2.20 15.42 3.12
CA GLY A 135 3.26 14.70 3.83
C GLY A 135 2.99 13.20 3.87
N MET A 136 4.06 12.41 3.88
CA MET A 136 3.95 10.96 3.78
C MET A 136 4.63 10.22 4.94
N MET A 137 4.06 9.07 5.28
CA MET A 137 4.63 8.07 6.18
C MET A 137 5.01 6.84 5.37
N LEU A 138 6.29 6.46 5.45
CA LEU A 138 6.85 5.26 4.83
C LEU A 138 7.30 4.27 5.91
N ARG A 139 6.77 3.06 5.87
CA ARG A 139 7.15 1.98 6.79
C ARG A 139 7.77 0.84 5.99
N PHE A 140 9.00 0.49 6.33
CA PHE A 140 9.65 -0.74 5.84
C PHE A 140 9.28 -1.88 6.79
N VAL A 141 8.51 -2.85 6.33
CA VAL A 141 8.25 -4.05 7.14
C VAL A 141 9.34 -5.07 6.86
N LEU A 142 10.20 -5.29 7.86
CA LEU A 142 11.31 -6.23 7.80
C LEU A 142 11.00 -7.49 8.60
N ARG A 143 11.59 -8.61 8.18
CA ARG A 143 11.57 -9.86 8.95
C ARG A 143 12.34 -9.72 10.27
N SER A 144 13.45 -9.00 10.27
CA SER A 144 14.36 -8.86 11.41
C SER A 144 15.11 -7.52 11.35
N GLU A 145 15.86 -7.21 12.41
CA GLU A 145 16.68 -6.00 12.49
C GLU A 145 18.00 -6.07 11.71
N THR A 146 18.32 -7.21 11.08
CA THR A 146 19.63 -7.46 10.45
C THR A 146 20.03 -6.43 9.39
N LYS A 147 19.05 -5.78 8.73
CA LYS A 147 19.27 -4.74 7.73
C LYS A 147 19.12 -3.31 8.25
N LEU A 148 18.82 -3.12 9.54
CA LEU A 148 18.56 -1.80 10.12
C LEU A 148 19.75 -0.85 9.98
N ALA A 149 20.96 -1.31 10.29
CA ALA A 149 22.17 -0.48 10.18
C ALA A 149 22.45 -0.05 8.72
N GLN A 150 22.27 -0.97 7.77
CA GLN A 150 22.45 -0.68 6.34
C GLN A 150 21.38 0.30 5.84
N LEU A 151 20.13 0.11 6.26
CA LEU A 151 19.01 1.00 5.94
C LEU A 151 19.25 2.42 6.46
N ARG A 152 19.66 2.57 7.73
CA ARG A 152 20.01 3.87 8.33
C ARG A 152 21.12 4.57 7.56
N LYS A 153 22.14 3.84 7.10
CA LYS A 153 23.24 4.40 6.29
C LYS A 153 22.77 4.90 4.92
N ALA A 154 21.81 4.23 4.29
CA ALA A 154 21.28 4.61 2.98
C ALA A 154 20.22 5.74 3.07
N LEU A 155 19.56 5.88 4.22
CA LEU A 155 18.41 6.75 4.44
C LEU A 155 18.61 8.21 4.00
N PRO A 156 19.75 8.89 4.23
CA PRO A 156 19.92 10.28 3.83
C PRO A 156 19.67 10.51 2.34
N TRP A 157 20.05 9.56 1.48
CA TRP A 157 19.77 9.66 0.04
C TRP A 157 18.27 9.62 -0.25
N LEU A 158 17.51 8.77 0.45
CA LEU A 158 16.06 8.69 0.22
C LEU A 158 15.36 9.98 0.65
N GLN A 159 15.77 10.56 1.78
CA GLN A 159 15.20 11.81 2.29
C GLN A 159 15.51 12.99 1.36
N GLU A 160 16.68 13.00 0.72
CA GLU A 160 17.01 14.00 -0.31
C GLU A 160 16.14 13.84 -1.56
N GLN A 161 15.88 12.61 -2.01
CA GLN A 161 15.02 12.37 -3.18
C GLN A 161 13.53 12.60 -2.89
N LEU A 162 13.10 12.38 -1.66
CA LEU A 162 11.69 12.40 -1.25
C LEU A 162 11.50 13.25 0.02
N PRO A 163 11.66 14.58 -0.07
CA PRO A 163 11.52 15.49 1.07
C PRO A 163 10.11 15.49 1.68
N GLN A 164 9.10 14.98 0.97
CA GLN A 164 7.74 14.80 1.47
C GLN A 164 7.59 13.66 2.49
N LEU A 165 8.58 12.76 2.62
CA LEU A 165 8.58 11.69 3.63
C LEU A 165 8.87 12.27 5.02
N LYS A 166 7.80 12.57 5.76
CA LYS A 166 7.88 13.15 7.11
C LYS A 166 8.17 12.11 8.17
N VAL A 167 7.60 10.92 8.01
CA VAL A 167 7.78 9.81 8.96
C VAL A 167 8.32 8.61 8.23
N ILE A 168 9.49 8.12 8.65
CA ILE A 168 10.06 6.89 8.13
C ILE A 168 10.30 5.93 9.28
N THR A 169 9.80 4.71 9.17
CA THR A 169 9.93 3.70 10.21
C THR A 169 10.31 2.33 9.66
N VAL A 170 10.75 1.47 10.56
CA VAL A 170 10.95 0.04 10.34
C VAL A 170 10.06 -0.73 11.30
N ASN A 171 9.14 -1.52 10.73
CA ASN A 171 8.34 -2.45 11.50
C ASN A 171 8.98 -3.85 11.43
N ILE A 172 9.17 -4.51 12.57
CA ILE A 172 9.74 -5.85 12.63
C ILE A 172 8.62 -6.88 12.76
N GLN A 173 8.44 -7.68 11.70
CA GLN A 173 7.46 -8.75 11.62
C GLN A 173 8.18 -10.09 11.48
N PRO A 174 8.57 -10.76 12.59
CA PRO A 174 9.39 -11.98 12.53
C PRO A 174 8.57 -13.24 12.21
N VAL A 175 7.27 -13.21 12.49
CA VAL A 175 6.40 -14.39 12.44
C VAL A 175 6.06 -14.74 10.99
N HIS A 176 6.14 -16.02 10.64
CA HIS A 176 5.70 -16.50 9.33
C HIS A 176 4.19 -16.75 9.31
N MET A 177 3.42 -15.67 9.25
CA MET A 177 1.95 -15.67 9.25
C MET A 177 1.43 -14.61 8.26
N ALA A 178 0.16 -14.72 7.87
CA ALA A 178 -0.53 -13.76 7.01
C ALA A 178 -0.92 -12.47 7.76
N ILE A 179 0.03 -11.90 8.51
CA ILE A 179 -0.10 -10.59 9.16
C ILE A 179 0.88 -9.62 8.50
N MET A 180 0.47 -8.36 8.38
CA MET A 180 1.28 -7.35 7.69
C MET A 180 2.38 -6.77 8.57
N GLU A 181 2.11 -6.61 9.86
CA GLU A 181 2.97 -5.88 10.79
C GLU A 181 3.25 -6.76 12.02
N GLY A 182 4.38 -6.53 12.68
CA GLY A 182 4.69 -7.06 13.99
C GLY A 182 4.62 -5.98 15.07
N GLU A 183 4.98 -6.35 16.28
CA GLU A 183 4.79 -5.54 17.49
C GLU A 183 5.82 -4.42 17.65
N THR A 184 6.99 -4.55 17.00
CA THR A 184 8.09 -3.60 17.17
C THR A 184 8.12 -2.61 16.01
N GLU A 185 8.02 -1.32 16.34
CA GLU A 185 8.18 -0.21 15.41
C GLU A 185 9.40 0.63 15.79
N ILE A 186 10.28 0.89 14.83
CA ILE A 186 11.52 1.63 15.02
C ILE A 186 11.48 2.89 14.15
N TYR A 187 11.45 4.06 14.77
CA TYR A 187 11.49 5.33 14.06
C TYR A 187 12.89 5.63 13.51
N LEU A 188 12.93 6.09 12.26
CA LEU A 188 14.14 6.54 11.56
C LEU A 188 14.18 8.05 11.35
N THR A 189 13.08 8.75 11.65
CA THR A 189 12.93 10.21 11.59
C THR A 189 12.58 10.79 12.95
N GLU A 190 12.87 12.08 13.18
CA GLU A 190 12.48 12.78 14.41
C GLU A 190 10.96 12.88 14.55
N GLN A 191 10.27 13.18 13.45
CA GLN A 191 8.81 13.17 13.44
C GLN A 191 8.30 11.72 13.50
N GLN A 192 7.45 11.44 14.49
CA GLN A 192 6.93 10.09 14.80
C GLN A 192 5.43 9.90 14.48
N ALA A 193 4.75 10.97 14.05
CA ALA A 193 3.34 10.93 13.70
C ALA A 193 3.10 11.74 12.43
N LEU A 194 2.21 11.24 11.58
CA LEU A 194 1.71 11.95 10.40
C LEU A 194 0.34 12.53 10.76
N ALA A 195 0.22 13.85 10.75
CA ALA A 195 -1.06 14.52 10.98
C ALA A 195 -2.02 14.26 9.83
N GLU A 196 -3.32 14.17 10.11
CA GLU A 196 -4.37 13.97 9.11
C GLU A 196 -5.61 14.79 9.49
N ARG A 197 -6.32 15.31 8.48
CA ARG A 197 -7.58 16.06 8.65
C ARG A 197 -8.56 15.62 7.58
N PHE A 198 -9.80 15.29 7.99
CA PHE A 198 -10.89 14.83 7.14
C PHE A 198 -12.04 15.84 7.13
#